data_AF-X1SUW8-F1
#
_entry.id   AF-X1SUW8-F1
#
_cell.length_a   1.000
_cell.length_b   1.000
_cell.length_c   1.000
_cell.angle_alpha   90.00
_cell.angle_beta   90.00
_cell.angle_gamma   90.00
#
_symmetry.space_group_name_H-M   'P 1'
#
loop_
_entity.id
_entity.type
_entity.pdbx_description
1 polymer ?
#
loop_
_entity_poly.entity_id
_entity_poly.type
_entity_poly.pdbx_seq_one_letter_code
_entity_poly.pdbx_strand_id
1 'polypeptide(L)'
;MKLKDLIEMYEAKKKQYGDKAYLHISGIFEEAREKYKQEYLASPKAQKIRAEGKSPDAEQSWKPFKGANFEKLILYVIGREIEAMNLKCIPGDWLGRKNLSAEF
;
A
#
# COMPACT_ATOMS: atom_id res chain seq x y z
N MET A 1 -9.98 0.91 2.95
CA MET A 1 -8.96 0.65 1.94
C MET A 1 -7.97 -0.37 2.45
N LYS A 2 -7.51 -1.25 1.56
CA LYS A 2 -6.60 -2.37 1.79
C LYS A 2 -5.49 -2.36 0.74
N LEU A 3 -4.45 -3.17 0.94
CA LEU A 3 -3.37 -3.34 -0.04
C LEU A 3 -3.89 -3.72 -1.43
N LYS A 4 -4.91 -4.59 -1.49
CA LYS A 4 -5.51 -5.02 -2.75
C LYS A 4 -6.01 -3.85 -3.59
N ASP A 5 -6.60 -2.83 -2.95
CA ASP A 5 -7.10 -1.65 -3.64
C ASP A 5 -5.94 -0.86 -4.29
N LEU A 6 -4.79 -0.76 -3.61
CA LEU A 6 -3.59 -0.11 -4.14
C LEU A 6 -2.99 -0.89 -5.32
N ILE A 7 -3.01 -2.22 -5.26
CA ILE A 7 -2.58 -3.09 -6.37
C ILE A 7 -3.52 -2.89 -7.57
N GLU A 8 -4.84 -2.90 -7.36
CA GLU A 8 -5.82 -2.67 -8.42
C GLU A 8 -5.65 -1.28 -9.07
N MET A 9 -5.38 -0.25 -8.26
CA MET A 9 -5.04 1.09 -8.77
C MET A 9 -3.74 1.10 -9.57
N TYR A 10 -2.71 0.38 -9.13
CA TYR A 10 -1.46 0.25 -9.87
C TYR A 10 -1.65 -0.47 -11.20
N GLU A 11 -2.38 -1.58 -11.23
CA GLU A 11 -2.67 -2.32 -12.47
C GLU A 11 -3.48 -1.47 -13.45
N ALA A 12 -4.38 -0.61 -12.97
CA ALA A 12 -5.07 0.36 -13.81
C ALA A 12 -4.10 1.37 -14.44
N LYS A 13 -3.14 1.91 -13.66
CA LYS A 13 -2.07 2.77 -14.20
C LYS A 13 -1.15 1.99 -15.14
N LYS A 14 -0.86 0.71 -14.88
CA LYS A 14 -0.06 -0.17 -15.77
C LYS A 14 -0.72 -0.37 -17.12
N LYS A 15 -2.05 -0.54 -17.16
CA LYS A 15 -2.80 -0.59 -18.42
C LYS A 15 -2.74 0.72 -19.21
N GLN A 16 -2.69 1.86 -18.54
CA GLN A 16 -2.67 3.18 -19.18
C GLN A 16 -1.26 3.63 -19.62
N TYR A 17 -0.25 3.38 -18.80
CA TYR A 17 1.10 3.94 -18.95
C TYR A 17 2.18 2.88 -19.26
N GLY A 18 1.82 1.59 -19.29
CA GLY A 18 2.75 0.48 -19.52
C GLY A 18 3.87 0.47 -18.48
N ASP A 19 5.11 0.36 -18.97
CA ASP A 19 6.32 0.31 -18.14
C ASP A 19 6.55 1.59 -17.32
N LYS A 20 5.90 2.70 -17.68
CA LYS A 20 6.03 3.98 -16.95
C LYS A 20 5.08 4.07 -15.74
N ALA A 21 4.28 3.05 -15.46
CA ALA A 21 3.33 3.07 -14.36
C ALA A 21 3.95 3.31 -12.98
N TYR A 22 5.19 2.87 -12.76
CA TYR A 22 5.90 3.11 -11.50
C TYR A 22 6.12 4.62 -11.22
N LEU A 23 6.20 5.47 -12.25
CA LEU A 23 6.31 6.92 -12.10
C LEU A 23 5.05 7.56 -11.50
N HIS A 24 3.93 6.84 -11.51
CA HIS A 24 2.64 7.32 -11.04
C HIS A 24 2.25 6.81 -9.63
N ILE A 25 3.18 6.15 -8.91
CA ILE A 25 2.91 5.64 -7.57
C ILE A 25 2.53 6.76 -6.59
N SER A 26 3.15 7.94 -6.69
CA SER A 26 2.76 9.10 -5.88
C SER A 26 1.28 9.44 -6.05
N GLY A 27 0.81 9.52 -7.30
CA GLY A 27 -0.59 9.78 -7.63
C GLY A 27 -1.54 8.69 -7.13
N ILE A 28 -1.13 7.41 -7.18
CA ILE A 28 -1.90 6.32 -6.57
C ILE A 28 -2.12 6.59 -5.08
N PHE A 29 -1.09 6.99 -4.36
CA PHE A 29 -1.20 7.27 -2.92
C PHE A 29 -2.00 8.55 -2.61
N GLU A 30 -2.02 9.53 -3.50
CA GLU A 30 -2.89 10.71 -3.37
C GLU A 30 -4.36 10.34 -3.54
N GLU A 31 -4.70 9.63 -4.62
CA GLU A 31 -6.06 9.14 -4.86
C GLU A 31 -6.53 8.21 -3.72
N ALA A 32 -5.63 7.36 -3.24
CA ALA A 32 -5.88 6.44 -2.14
C ALA A 32 -6.12 7.19 -0.81
N ARG A 33 -5.37 8.26 -0.54
CA ARG A 33 -5.55 9.09 0.65
C ARG A 33 -6.94 9.69 0.73
N GLU A 34 -7.44 10.23 -0.40
CA GLU A 34 -8.79 10.80 -0.45
C GLU A 34 -9.87 9.76 -0.21
N LYS A 35 -9.76 8.58 -0.85
CA LYS A 35 -10.67 7.45 -0.60
C LYS A 35 -10.64 7.01 0.87
N TYR A 36 -9.44 6.88 1.44
CA TYR A 36 -9.25 6.50 2.84
C TYR A 36 -9.93 7.51 3.79
N LYS A 37 -9.75 8.80 3.54
CA LYS A 37 -10.37 9.87 4.33
C LYS A 37 -11.89 9.79 4.27
N GLN A 38 -12.47 9.58 3.10
CA GLN A 38 -13.92 9.45 2.92
C GLN A 38 -14.47 8.24 3.69
N GLU A 39 -13.86 7.06 3.54
CA GLU A 39 -14.27 5.85 4.27
C GLU A 39 -14.11 6.00 5.78
N TYR A 40 -13.02 6.62 6.23
CA TYR A 40 -12.77 6.84 7.64
C TYR A 40 -13.83 7.75 8.26
N LEU A 41 -14.18 8.86 7.60
CA LEU A 41 -15.20 9.79 8.06
C LEU A 41 -16.62 9.20 8.02
N ALA A 42 -16.88 8.26 7.12
CA ALA A 42 -18.14 7.51 7.06
C ALA A 42 -18.23 6.37 8.07
N SER A 43 -17.10 5.96 8.67
CA SER A 43 -17.03 4.80 9.55
C SER A 43 -17.78 5.02 10.89
N PRO A 44 -18.28 3.94 11.51
CA PRO A 44 -18.86 4.00 12.86
C PRO A 44 -17.91 4.58 13.91
N LYS A 45 -16.59 4.42 13.71
CA LYS A 45 -15.56 4.98 14.60
C LYS A 45 -15.56 6.51 14.54
N ALA A 46 -15.63 7.10 13.36
CA ALA A 46 -15.72 8.55 13.22
C ALA A 46 -17.03 9.10 13.77
N GLN A 47 -18.14 8.38 13.62
CA GLN A 47 -19.43 8.76 14.20
C GLN A 47 -19.39 8.78 15.74
N LYS A 48 -18.76 7.79 16.38
CA LYS A 48 -18.55 7.76 17.83
C LYS A 48 -17.68 8.91 18.31
N ILE A 49 -16.56 9.18 17.63
CA ILE A 49 -15.66 10.30 17.96
C ILE A 49 -16.39 11.65 17.88
N ARG A 50 -17.24 11.83 16.85
CA ARG A 50 -18.10 13.02 16.72
C ARG A 50 -19.14 13.11 17.84
N ALA A 51 -19.74 12.00 18.24
CA ALA A 51 -20.68 11.94 19.36
C ALA A 51 -20.02 12.29 20.71
N GLU A 52 -18.72 12.04 20.86
CA GLU A 52 -17.90 12.47 22.00
C GLU A 52 -17.44 13.94 21.92
N GLY A 53 -17.87 14.70 20.90
CA GLY A 53 -17.48 16.10 20.70
C GLY A 53 -16.07 16.32 20.15
N LYS A 54 -15.41 15.26 19.64
CA LYS A 54 -14.06 15.33 19.06
C LYS A 54 -14.12 15.32 17.53
N SER A 55 -13.09 15.87 16.89
CA SER A 55 -12.93 15.78 15.44
C SER A 55 -12.17 14.51 15.05
N PRO A 56 -12.73 13.61 14.22
CA PRO A 56 -12.03 12.41 13.77
C PRO A 56 -10.85 12.77 12.86
N ASP A 57 -9.64 12.47 13.31
CA ASP A 57 -8.40 12.67 12.55
C ASP A 57 -8.07 11.43 11.71
N ALA A 58 -8.37 11.50 10.42
CA ALA A 58 -8.02 10.45 9.46
C ALA A 58 -6.51 10.40 9.16
N GLU A 59 -5.81 11.52 9.27
CA GLU A 59 -4.40 11.66 8.90
C GLU A 59 -3.49 10.92 9.88
N GLN A 60 -3.87 10.96 11.16
CA GLN A 60 -3.27 10.16 12.24
C GLN A 60 -3.22 8.66 11.87
N SER A 61 -4.32 8.12 11.35
CA SER A 61 -4.38 6.72 10.91
C SER A 61 -3.78 6.46 9.52
N TRP A 62 -3.69 7.49 8.68
CA TRP A 62 -3.17 7.39 7.31
C TRP A 62 -1.67 7.14 7.27
N LYS A 63 -0.87 7.86 8.08
CA LYS A 63 0.60 7.75 8.07
C LYS A 63 1.12 6.31 8.21
N PRO A 64 0.74 5.52 9.24
CA PRO A 64 1.22 4.14 9.37
C PRO A 64 0.69 3.24 8.26
N PHE A 65 -0.55 3.44 7.80
CA PHE A 65 -1.11 2.71 6.66
C PHE A 65 -0.30 2.98 5.37
N LYS A 66 0.02 4.25 5.08
CA LYS A 66 0.79 4.65 3.91
C LYS A 66 2.16 3.98 3.91
N GLY A 67 2.92 4.09 5.01
CA GLY A 67 4.27 3.52 5.10
C GLY A 67 4.28 2.01 4.84
N ALA A 68 3.45 1.27 5.58
CA ALA A 68 3.40 -0.19 5.48
C ALA A 68 2.92 -0.70 4.12
N ASN A 69 2.01 0.02 3.46
CA ASN A 69 1.51 -0.40 2.15
C ASN A 69 2.36 0.12 0.98
N PHE A 70 3.09 1.20 1.14
CA PHE A 70 4.05 1.68 0.14
C PHE A 70 5.12 0.63 -0.13
N GLU A 71 5.75 0.13 0.95
CA GLU A 71 6.76 -0.93 0.84
C GLU A 71 6.20 -2.18 0.14
N LYS A 72 5.01 -2.64 0.55
CA LYS A 72 4.36 -3.79 -0.05
C LYS A 72 4.01 -3.59 -1.52
N LEU A 73 3.58 -2.38 -1.92
CA LEU A 73 3.31 -2.08 -3.31
C LEU A 73 4.59 -2.07 -4.14
N ILE A 74 5.68 -1.48 -3.63
CA ILE A 74 6.97 -1.48 -4.32
C ILE A 74 7.51 -2.91 -4.49
N LEU A 75 7.42 -3.73 -3.44
CA LEU A 75 7.78 -5.15 -3.51
C LEU A 75 6.94 -5.91 -4.54
N TYR A 76 5.64 -5.62 -4.62
CA TYR A 76 4.76 -6.19 -5.65
C TYR A 76 5.23 -5.77 -7.06
N VAL A 77 5.50 -4.48 -7.27
CA VAL A 77 5.96 -3.96 -8.56
C VAL A 77 7.27 -4.61 -8.99
N ILE A 78 8.30 -4.56 -8.15
CA ILE A 78 9.62 -5.14 -8.46
C ILE A 78 9.52 -6.66 -8.62
N GLY A 79 8.81 -7.33 -7.70
CA GLY A 79 8.64 -8.79 -7.72
C GLY A 79 8.09 -9.29 -9.04
N ARG A 80 7.07 -8.62 -9.60
CA ARG A 80 6.47 -8.97 -10.89
C ARG A 80 7.46 -8.85 -12.05
N GLU A 81 8.32 -7.83 -12.05
CA GLU A 81 9.29 -7.62 -13.13
C GLU A 81 10.44 -8.63 -13.07
N ILE A 82 10.90 -8.98 -11.86
CA ILE A 82 12.05 -9.90 -11.70
C ILE A 82 11.64 -11.38 -11.70
N GLU A 83 10.37 -11.70 -11.45
CA GLU A 83 9.83 -13.07 -11.60
C GLU A 83 10.05 -13.61 -13.03
N ALA A 84 9.97 -12.73 -14.04
CA ALA A 84 10.28 -13.08 -15.43
C ALA A 84 11.75 -13.49 -15.65
N MET A 85 12.65 -13.11 -14.73
CA MET A 85 14.07 -13.46 -14.72
C MET A 85 14.37 -14.66 -13.82
N ASN A 86 13.36 -15.37 -13.33
CA ASN A 86 13.49 -16.44 -12.34
C ASN A 86 14.15 -15.97 -11.02
N LEU A 87 13.98 -14.68 -10.68
CA LEU A 87 14.43 -14.09 -9.43
C LEU A 87 13.25 -13.89 -8.48
N LYS A 88 13.53 -13.87 -7.19
CA LYS A 88 12.53 -13.65 -6.15
C LYS A 88 12.92 -12.50 -5.25
N CYS A 89 12.00 -11.54 -5.07
CA CYS A 89 12.17 -10.46 -4.11
C CYS A 89 11.63 -10.94 -2.75
N ILE A 90 12.43 -10.80 -1.69
CA ILE A 90 12.02 -11.16 -0.33
C ILE A 90 12.19 -9.97 0.61
N PRO A 91 11.22 -9.74 1.52
CA PRO A 91 11.36 -8.72 2.57
C PRO A 91 12.56 -8.97 3.48
N GLY A 92 13.26 -7.92 3.91
CA GLY A 92 14.43 -8.04 4.78
C GLY A 92 14.11 -8.60 6.17
N ASP A 93 12.91 -8.34 6.69
CA ASP A 93 12.45 -8.88 7.98
C ASP A 93 12.24 -10.40 7.94
N TRP A 94 12.12 -11.01 6.76
CA TRP A 94 12.10 -12.46 6.60
C TRP A 94 13.49 -13.09 6.77
N LEU A 95 14.54 -12.36 6.38
CA LEU A 95 15.93 -12.82 6.51
C LEU A 95 16.35 -12.93 7.97
N GLY A 96 15.93 -11.98 8.81
CA GLY A 96 16.26 -11.98 10.24
C GLY A 96 15.49 -13.01 11.09
N ARG A 97 14.44 -13.63 10.54
CA ARG A 97 13.55 -14.56 11.28
C ARG A 97 13.65 -16.01 10.83
N LYS A 98 14.29 -16.30 9.70
CA LYS A 98 14.49 -17.67 9.22
C LYS A 98 15.97 -18.05 9.34
N ASN A 99 16.23 -19.20 9.94
CA ASN A 99 17.38 -20.02 9.56
C ASN A 99 17.21 -20.36 8.08
N LEU A 100 17.69 -19.48 7.20
CA LEU A 100 17.79 -19.76 5.78
C LEU A 100 18.71 -20.99 5.67
N SER A 101 18.26 -22.03 4.97
CA SER A 101 19.16 -23.14 4.63
C SER A 101 20.32 -22.57 3.84
N ALA A 102 21.53 -23.11 4.04
CA ALA A 102 22.78 -22.60 3.46
C ALA A 102 22.80 -22.48 1.92
N GLU A 103 21.77 -22.97 1.23
CA GLU A 103 21.62 -23.00 -0.23
C GLU A 103 20.70 -21.90 -0.79
N PHE A 104 20.25 -20.94 0.04
CA PHE A 104 19.62 -19.69 -0.44
C PHE A 104 20.65 -18.62 -0.77
#